data_AF-A0A8B7PR94-F1
#
_entry.id   AF-A0A8B7PR94-F1
#
_cell.length_a   1.000
_cell.length_b   1.000
_cell.length_c   1.000
_cell.angle_alpha   90.00
_cell.angle_beta   90.00
_cell.angle_gamma   90.00
#
_symmetry.space_group_name_H-M   'P 1'
#
loop_
_entity.id
_entity.type
_entity.pdbx_description
1 polymer ?
#
loop_
_entity_poly.entity_id
_entity_poly.type
_entity_poly.pdbx_seq_one_letter_code
_entity_poly.pdbx_strand_id
1 'polypeptide(L)'
;MWAQSWENIYDIVVPYPDAPLIDISDTLNNSITDVKEMFDYAEGFFTSLGLYNMTEDFNTKSMREQPVNATAVCHASAWDFLSITDKGPITDGDFRIKMCTDKNQEDFITIHHEMGHIEYQMAYSQVNEASPQTQPLIFRDGANPGFHEAIGDTIALSVSTPSHLLGLQEDIGGPPQGTATTQAPVNQNHTDINQLMRMALEKVAFVPYAYILDKFRWDVFANAYAPDVYNYEWWKLR
;
A
#
# COMPACT_ATOMS: atom_id res chain seq x y z
N MET A 1 14.28 7.23 -5.06
CA MET A 1 15.69 7.27 -4.58
C MET A 1 16.49 6.03 -5.00
N TRP A 2 16.08 4.81 -4.65
CA TRP A 2 16.88 3.59 -4.86
C TRP A 2 16.76 2.95 -6.25
N ALA A 3 15.93 3.52 -7.14
CA ALA A 3 15.52 2.93 -8.41
C ALA A 3 14.90 1.53 -8.27
N GLN A 4 14.25 1.26 -7.12
CA GLN A 4 13.53 0.01 -6.85
C GLN A 4 12.16 -0.07 -7.53
N SER A 5 11.55 1.09 -7.81
CA SER A 5 10.37 1.27 -8.66
C SER A 5 10.69 2.39 -9.65
N TRP A 6 10.18 2.26 -10.86
CA TRP A 6 10.36 3.21 -11.96
C TRP A 6 9.03 3.89 -12.34
N GLU A 7 7.99 3.80 -11.51
CA GLU A 7 6.68 4.39 -11.81
C GLU A 7 6.77 5.90 -12.06
N ASN A 8 7.59 6.61 -11.28
CA ASN A 8 7.76 8.07 -11.37
C ASN A 8 8.39 8.59 -12.69
N ILE A 9 8.79 7.72 -13.62
CA ILE A 9 9.24 8.11 -14.97
C ILE A 9 8.24 7.71 -16.06
N TYR A 10 7.01 7.33 -15.68
CA TYR A 10 5.97 6.86 -16.59
C TYR A 10 5.67 7.86 -17.72
N ASP A 11 5.68 9.16 -17.43
CA ASP A 11 5.48 10.25 -18.39
C ASP A 11 6.51 10.23 -19.54
N ILE A 12 7.72 9.70 -19.30
CA ILE A 12 8.80 9.62 -20.30
C ILE A 12 8.69 8.34 -21.14
N VAL A 13 8.10 7.27 -20.60
CA VAL A 13 8.09 5.93 -21.21
C VAL A 13 6.70 5.46 -21.63
N VAL A 14 5.68 6.31 -21.54
CA VAL A 14 4.30 6.00 -21.92
C VAL A 14 4.22 5.52 -23.38
N PRO A 15 3.73 4.29 -23.63
CA PRO A 15 3.65 3.74 -24.98
C PRO A 15 2.73 4.52 -25.91
N TYR A 16 1.57 4.95 -25.40
CA TYR A 16 0.53 5.65 -26.16
C TYR A 16 0.13 6.96 -25.47
N PRO A 17 0.84 8.08 -25.72
CA PRO A 17 0.55 9.37 -25.07
C PRO A 17 -0.86 9.91 -25.33
N ASP A 18 -1.52 9.44 -26.39
CA ASP A 18 -2.90 9.76 -26.78
C ASP A 18 -3.96 9.01 -25.95
N ALA A 19 -3.55 8.09 -25.06
CA ALA A 19 -4.41 7.33 -24.17
C ALA A 19 -3.99 7.49 -22.69
N PRO A 20 -4.11 8.70 -22.10
CA PRO A 20 -3.64 8.95 -20.74
C PRO A 20 -4.34 8.07 -19.70
N LEU A 21 -3.60 7.68 -18.68
CA LEU A 21 -4.15 6.98 -17.52
C LEU A 21 -4.89 7.94 -16.61
N ILE A 22 -5.84 7.41 -15.85
CA ILE A 22 -6.50 8.14 -14.77
C ILE A 22 -5.50 8.34 -13.63
N ASP A 23 -5.50 9.58 -13.13
CA ASP A 23 -4.84 10.03 -11.92
C ASP A 23 -5.86 10.83 -11.11
N ILE A 24 -6.19 10.34 -9.91
CA ILE A 24 -7.17 10.98 -9.03
C ILE A 24 -6.53 11.96 -8.04
N SER A 25 -5.22 12.21 -8.11
CA SER A 25 -4.50 13.04 -7.14
C SER A 25 -5.10 14.45 -7.01
N ASP A 26 -5.44 15.10 -8.12
CA ASP A 26 -6.08 16.42 -8.10
C ASP A 26 -7.47 16.35 -7.45
N THR A 27 -8.23 15.28 -7.67
CA THR A 27 -9.55 15.11 -7.04
C THR A 27 -9.40 14.90 -5.54
N LEU A 28 -8.49 14.03 -5.11
CA LEU A 28 -8.20 13.80 -3.70
C LEU A 28 -7.79 15.11 -3.01
N ASN A 29 -6.87 15.86 -3.61
CA ASN A 29 -6.37 17.10 -3.03
C ASN A 29 -7.44 18.20 -2.91
N ASN A 30 -8.39 18.27 -3.87
CA ASN A 30 -9.43 19.30 -3.89
C ASN A 30 -10.68 18.93 -3.09
N SER A 31 -11.06 17.65 -3.09
CA SER A 31 -12.30 17.18 -2.45
C SER A 31 -12.11 16.78 -0.99
N ILE A 32 -10.93 16.28 -0.61
CA ILE A 32 -10.68 15.78 0.74
C ILE A 32 -10.17 16.90 1.64
N THR A 33 -10.86 17.14 2.76
CA THR A 33 -10.44 18.15 3.74
C THR A 33 -9.50 17.56 4.77
N ASP A 34 -9.84 16.41 5.34
CA ASP A 34 -9.04 15.68 6.34
C ASP A 34 -8.44 14.41 5.71
N VAL A 35 -7.14 14.17 5.90
CA VAL A 35 -6.47 12.94 5.45
C VAL A 35 -7.16 11.69 5.98
N LYS A 36 -7.81 11.75 7.15
CA LYS A 36 -8.61 10.64 7.69
C LYS A 36 -9.65 10.13 6.68
N GLU A 37 -10.25 11.00 5.86
CA GLU A 37 -11.24 10.59 4.87
C GLU A 37 -10.67 9.57 3.87
N MET A 38 -9.38 9.67 3.50
CA MET A 38 -8.72 8.68 2.63
C MET A 38 -8.70 7.27 3.27
N PHE A 39 -8.49 7.21 4.59
CA PHE A 39 -8.53 5.95 5.35
C PHE A 39 -9.96 5.42 5.49
N ASP A 40 -10.95 6.31 5.61
CA ASP A 40 -12.36 5.94 5.70
C ASP A 40 -12.86 5.35 4.36
N TYR A 41 -12.41 5.90 3.22
CA TYR A 41 -12.66 5.30 1.91
C TYR A 41 -11.97 3.91 1.77
N ALA A 42 -10.75 3.78 2.28
CA ALA A 42 -10.05 2.50 2.29
C ALA A 42 -10.77 1.46 3.17
N GLU A 43 -11.23 1.84 4.37
CA GLU A 43 -12.07 0.98 5.23
C GLU A 43 -13.36 0.55 4.49
N GLY A 44 -13.99 1.48 3.75
CA GLY A 44 -15.14 1.18 2.90
C GLY A 44 -14.86 0.07 1.88
N PHE A 45 -13.66 0.05 1.29
CA PHE A 45 -13.26 -1.02 0.39
C PHE A 45 -13.19 -2.38 1.11
N PHE A 46 -12.51 -2.48 2.25
CA PHE A 46 -12.38 -3.73 3.00
C PHE A 46 -13.72 -4.26 3.50
N THR A 47 -14.55 -3.38 4.06
CA THR A 47 -15.90 -3.73 4.55
C THR A 47 -16.83 -4.16 3.41
N SER A 48 -16.66 -3.62 2.19
CA SER A 48 -17.41 -4.09 1.01
C SER A 48 -17.12 -5.55 0.64
N LEU A 49 -15.95 -6.07 1.01
CA LEU A 49 -15.56 -7.47 0.84
C LEU A 49 -16.05 -8.35 2.01
N GLY A 50 -16.71 -7.76 3.01
CA GLY A 50 -17.13 -8.44 4.25
C GLY A 50 -15.98 -8.65 5.24
N LEU A 51 -14.90 -7.89 5.11
CA LEU A 51 -13.79 -7.87 6.08
C LEU A 51 -14.13 -6.96 7.27
N TYR A 52 -13.18 -6.76 8.16
CA TYR A 52 -13.43 -6.11 9.45
C TYR A 52 -13.62 -4.60 9.30
N ASN A 53 -14.29 -3.99 10.28
CA ASN A 53 -14.16 -2.55 10.49
C ASN A 53 -12.85 -2.28 11.24
N MET A 54 -12.24 -1.13 11.01
CA MET A 54 -11.13 -0.65 11.80
C MET A 54 -11.56 -0.38 13.25
N THR A 55 -10.67 -0.68 14.20
CA THR A 55 -10.97 -0.50 15.62
C THR A 55 -11.04 0.98 16.03
N GLU A 56 -11.67 1.27 17.16
CA GLU A 56 -11.66 2.63 17.74
C GLU A 56 -10.22 3.10 18.02
N ASP A 57 -9.36 2.19 18.47
CA ASP A 57 -7.94 2.45 18.70
C ASP A 57 -7.19 2.79 17.40
N PHE A 58 -7.46 2.07 16.30
CA PHE A 58 -6.92 2.44 15.00
C PHE A 58 -7.33 3.86 14.60
N ASN A 59 -8.61 4.19 14.80
CA ASN A 59 -9.15 5.49 14.44
C ASN A 59 -8.54 6.63 15.26
N THR A 60 -8.40 6.44 16.56
CA THR A 60 -8.00 7.50 17.50
C THR A 60 -6.50 7.61 17.74
N LYS A 61 -5.73 6.51 17.57
CA LYS A 61 -4.31 6.45 17.97
C LYS A 61 -3.32 6.34 16.80
N SER A 62 -3.79 6.11 15.58
CA SER A 62 -2.92 6.05 14.39
C SER A 62 -2.34 7.41 14.02
N MET A 63 -1.12 7.40 13.48
CA MET A 63 -0.46 8.59 12.94
C MET A 63 -0.62 8.59 11.41
N ARG A 64 -1.51 9.43 10.91
CA ARG A 64 -1.84 9.54 9.47
C ARG A 64 -1.09 10.66 8.75
N GLU A 65 -0.53 11.59 9.51
CA GLU A 65 0.17 12.76 9.00
C GLU A 65 1.45 12.99 9.82
N GLN A 66 2.42 13.70 9.22
CA GLN A 66 3.60 14.15 9.94
C GLN A 66 3.17 15.09 11.08
N PRO A 67 3.57 14.82 12.34
CA PRO A 67 3.26 15.72 13.44
C PRO A 67 3.88 17.11 13.25
N VAL A 68 3.10 18.18 13.48
CA VAL A 68 3.57 19.58 13.31
C VAL A 68 4.76 19.93 14.20
N ASN A 69 4.82 19.36 15.41
CA ASN A 69 5.81 19.71 16.44
C ASN A 69 6.78 18.58 16.78
N ALA A 70 6.89 17.55 15.93
CA ALA A 70 7.81 16.44 16.14
C ALA A 70 8.29 15.86 14.80
N THR A 71 9.41 15.14 14.84
CA THR A 71 9.90 14.39 13.69
C THR A 71 9.48 12.93 13.84
N ALA A 72 8.71 12.41 12.90
CA ALA A 72 8.38 10.99 12.83
C ALA A 72 9.19 10.24 11.76
N VAL A 73 9.27 8.92 11.91
CA VAL A 73 9.71 8.03 10.82
C VAL A 73 8.55 7.88 9.86
N CYS A 74 8.63 8.52 8.69
CA CYS A 74 7.50 8.63 7.77
C CYS A 74 7.22 7.39 6.91
N HIS A 75 8.19 6.48 6.75
CA HIS A 75 7.98 5.26 5.98
C HIS A 75 6.78 4.49 6.54
N ALA A 76 5.81 4.19 5.66
CA ALA A 76 4.55 3.58 6.03
C ALA A 76 4.78 2.24 6.75
N SER A 77 3.88 1.92 7.70
CA SER A 77 3.95 0.70 8.48
C SER A 77 2.65 0.49 9.27
N ALA A 78 2.21 -0.77 9.34
CA ALA A 78 1.12 -1.25 10.17
C ALA A 78 1.64 -1.95 11.44
N TRP A 79 0.94 -1.77 12.57
CA TRP A 79 1.40 -2.17 13.88
C TRP A 79 0.31 -2.89 14.67
N ASP A 80 0.59 -4.13 15.06
CA ASP A 80 -0.13 -4.88 16.09
C ASP A 80 0.60 -4.70 17.43
N PHE A 81 -0.07 -4.10 18.42
CA PHE A 81 0.49 -3.88 19.76
C PHE A 81 0.37 -5.11 20.67
N LEU A 82 -0.10 -6.24 20.14
CA LEU A 82 -0.20 -7.52 20.84
C LEU A 82 -1.02 -7.41 22.13
N SER A 83 -2.10 -6.62 22.10
CA SER A 83 -2.93 -6.32 23.27
C SER A 83 -3.38 -7.58 24.01
N ILE A 84 -2.74 -7.84 25.15
CA ILE A 84 -3.00 -8.98 26.03
C ILE A 84 -3.52 -8.51 27.39
N THR A 85 -4.43 -9.30 27.97
CA THR A 85 -4.82 -9.17 29.38
C THR A 85 -4.45 -10.46 30.12
N ASP A 86 -4.48 -10.41 31.46
CA ASP A 86 -4.35 -11.58 32.34
C ASP A 86 -5.40 -12.68 32.08
N LYS A 87 -6.46 -12.35 31.31
CA LYS A 87 -7.55 -13.26 30.92
C LYS A 87 -7.45 -13.75 29.47
N GLY A 88 -6.38 -13.40 28.76
CA GLY A 88 -6.19 -13.69 27.34
C GLY A 88 -6.16 -12.43 26.46
N PRO A 89 -5.99 -12.59 25.14
CA PRO A 89 -5.93 -11.47 24.20
C PRO A 89 -7.23 -10.67 24.16
N ILE A 90 -7.09 -9.35 23.99
CA ILE A 90 -8.23 -8.44 23.80
C ILE A 90 -8.79 -8.69 22.40
N THR A 91 -10.10 -8.95 22.30
CA THR A 91 -10.76 -9.20 21.01
C THR A 91 -10.72 -7.99 20.08
N ASP A 92 -10.80 -6.77 20.64
CA ASP A 92 -10.69 -5.51 19.89
C ASP A 92 -9.28 -4.93 19.98
N GLY A 93 -8.24 -5.74 19.70
CA GLY A 93 -6.83 -5.39 19.88
C GLY A 93 -6.39 -3.98 19.42
N ASP A 94 -5.24 -3.51 19.92
CA ASP A 94 -4.71 -2.18 19.57
C ASP A 94 -3.88 -2.30 18.28
N PHE A 95 -4.48 -1.93 17.16
CA PHE A 95 -3.86 -1.92 15.83
C PHE A 95 -3.72 -0.48 15.35
N ARG A 96 -2.58 -0.11 14.77
CA ARG A 96 -2.33 1.26 14.32
C ARG A 96 -1.54 1.32 13.05
N ILE A 97 -1.72 2.42 12.32
CA ILE A 97 -0.88 2.78 11.17
C ILE A 97 -0.01 3.99 11.50
N LYS A 98 1.18 4.02 10.91
CA LYS A 98 2.11 5.15 11.00
C LYS A 98 2.61 5.49 9.60
N MET A 99 2.05 6.53 9.01
CA MET A 99 2.36 7.02 7.67
C MET A 99 2.30 8.55 7.66
N CYS A 100 3.20 9.20 6.92
CA CYS A 100 3.09 10.64 6.64
C CYS A 100 2.39 10.80 5.30
N THR A 101 1.06 10.83 5.31
CA THR A 101 0.24 10.74 4.10
C THR A 101 0.14 12.09 3.40
N ASP A 102 0.42 12.10 2.11
CA ASP A 102 0.12 13.17 1.17
C ASP A 102 -1.20 12.85 0.41
N LYS A 103 -1.97 13.89 0.05
CA LYS A 103 -3.26 13.73 -0.65
C LYS A 103 -3.07 13.46 -2.15
N ASN A 104 -2.52 12.31 -2.50
CA ASN A 104 -2.29 11.88 -3.88
C ASN A 104 -2.67 10.40 -4.08
N GLN A 105 -2.68 9.94 -5.33
CA GLN A 105 -3.07 8.57 -5.67
C GLN A 105 -2.07 7.51 -5.17
N GLU A 106 -0.76 7.80 -5.17
CA GLU A 106 0.28 6.87 -4.69
C GLU A 106 0.07 6.53 -3.21
N ASP A 107 -0.13 7.56 -2.39
CA ASP A 107 -0.37 7.42 -0.96
C ASP A 107 -1.75 6.81 -0.69
N PHE A 108 -2.76 7.13 -1.50
CA PHE A 108 -4.08 6.47 -1.40
C PHE A 108 -3.99 4.95 -1.62
N ILE A 109 -3.20 4.51 -2.58
CA ILE A 109 -2.94 3.08 -2.83
C ILE A 109 -2.11 2.48 -1.67
N THR A 110 -1.13 3.22 -1.15
CA THR A 110 -0.31 2.80 -0.01
C THR A 110 -1.15 2.61 1.26
N ILE A 111 -2.14 3.47 1.52
CA ILE A 111 -3.10 3.29 2.62
C ILE A 111 -3.77 1.91 2.52
N HIS A 112 -4.20 1.50 1.33
CA HIS A 112 -4.83 0.19 1.12
C HIS A 112 -3.86 -0.96 1.36
N HIS A 113 -2.61 -0.83 0.93
CA HIS A 113 -1.58 -1.82 1.23
C HIS A 113 -1.41 -2.00 2.74
N GLU A 114 -1.23 -0.90 3.47
CA GLU A 114 -0.97 -0.93 4.91
C GLU A 114 -2.20 -1.36 5.72
N MET A 115 -3.40 -0.95 5.32
CA MET A 115 -4.64 -1.45 5.94
C MET A 115 -4.86 -2.93 5.65
N GLY A 116 -4.33 -3.47 4.55
CA GLY A 116 -4.28 -4.91 4.31
C GLY A 116 -3.47 -5.66 5.38
N HIS A 117 -2.36 -5.08 5.85
CA HIS A 117 -1.64 -5.62 7.01
C HIS A 117 -2.50 -5.56 8.28
N ILE A 118 -3.21 -4.45 8.53
CA ILE A 118 -4.08 -4.29 9.71
C ILE A 118 -5.21 -5.34 9.69
N GLU A 119 -5.87 -5.54 8.55
CA GLU A 119 -6.87 -6.58 8.36
C GLU A 119 -6.33 -7.97 8.65
N TYR A 120 -5.12 -8.27 8.16
CA TYR A 120 -4.50 -9.56 8.42
C TYR A 120 -4.16 -9.75 9.91
N GLN A 121 -3.69 -8.68 10.57
CA GLN A 121 -3.43 -8.62 12.00
C GLN A 121 -4.70 -8.84 12.84
N MET A 122 -5.80 -8.20 12.44
CA MET A 122 -7.11 -8.42 13.05
C MET A 122 -7.58 -9.87 12.85
N ALA A 123 -7.44 -10.42 11.64
CA ALA A 123 -7.93 -11.74 11.29
C ALA A 123 -7.34 -12.87 12.15
N TYR A 124 -6.03 -12.87 12.41
CA TYR A 124 -5.42 -13.88 13.27
C TYR A 124 -5.61 -13.58 14.77
N SER A 125 -5.93 -12.34 15.13
CA SER A 125 -6.06 -11.89 16.51
C SER A 125 -7.48 -12.04 17.06
N GLN A 126 -8.49 -12.00 16.19
CA GLN A 126 -9.90 -12.05 16.56
C GLN A 126 -10.45 -13.49 16.59
N VAL A 127 -11.51 -13.68 17.37
CA VAL A 127 -12.35 -14.88 17.32
C VAL A 127 -13.42 -14.67 16.26
N ASN A 128 -13.55 -15.59 15.32
CA ASN A 128 -14.64 -15.59 14.34
C ASN A 128 -15.25 -17.01 14.20
N GLU A 129 -16.30 -17.16 13.41
CA GLU A 129 -16.97 -18.47 13.24
C GLU A 129 -16.03 -19.57 12.72
N ALA A 130 -15.02 -19.20 11.92
CA ALA A 130 -14.01 -20.12 11.38
C ALA A 130 -12.83 -20.35 12.34
N SER A 131 -12.61 -19.46 13.31
CA SER A 131 -11.55 -19.52 14.30
C SER A 131 -12.12 -19.21 15.69
N PRO A 132 -12.67 -20.21 16.40
CA PRO A 132 -13.42 -20.02 17.64
C PRO A 132 -12.53 -19.60 18.83
N GLN A 133 -11.22 -19.46 18.60
CA GLN A 133 -10.21 -19.04 19.54
C GLN A 133 -9.22 -18.14 18.81
N THR A 134 -8.83 -17.04 19.45
CA THR A 134 -7.75 -16.18 18.96
C THR A 134 -6.45 -16.99 18.79
N GLN A 135 -5.65 -16.72 17.77
CA GLN A 135 -4.35 -17.39 17.67
C GLN A 135 -3.46 -17.05 18.88
N PRO A 136 -2.75 -18.04 19.45
CA PRO A 136 -1.68 -17.79 20.43
C PRO A 136 -0.66 -16.80 19.86
N LEU A 137 -0.09 -15.93 20.71
CA LEU A 137 0.83 -14.87 20.29
C LEU A 137 1.97 -15.35 19.38
N ILE A 138 2.50 -16.56 19.62
CA ILE A 138 3.59 -17.13 18.81
C ILE A 138 3.18 -17.49 17.37
N PHE A 139 1.88 -17.56 17.08
CA PHE A 139 1.30 -17.83 15.76
C PHE A 139 0.62 -16.59 15.15
N ARG A 140 0.81 -15.41 15.76
CA ARG A 140 0.31 -14.13 15.24
C ARG A 140 1.33 -13.52 14.28
N ASP A 141 1.45 -14.17 13.13
CA ASP A 141 2.27 -13.74 12.01
C ASP A 141 1.69 -14.36 10.74
N GLY A 142 2.14 -13.90 9.58
CA GLY A 142 1.82 -14.54 8.31
C GLY A 142 2.37 -15.96 8.25
N ALA A 143 1.81 -16.77 7.35
CA ALA A 143 2.33 -18.12 7.09
C ALA A 143 3.84 -18.11 6.75
N ASN A 144 4.29 -17.03 6.12
CA ASN A 144 5.67 -16.54 6.07
C ASN A 144 5.61 -15.02 5.81
N PRO A 145 6.74 -14.28 5.91
CA PRO A 145 6.73 -12.82 5.72
C PRO A 145 6.18 -12.36 4.36
N GLY A 146 6.30 -13.19 3.31
CA GLY A 146 5.77 -12.86 1.99
C GLY A 146 4.23 -12.85 1.91
N PHE A 147 3.53 -13.58 2.79
CA PHE A 147 2.07 -13.52 2.85
C PHE A 147 1.56 -12.18 3.37
N HIS A 148 2.26 -11.60 4.37
CA HIS A 148 1.92 -10.28 4.91
C HIS A 148 1.94 -9.23 3.80
N GLU A 149 3.07 -9.12 3.11
CA GLU A 149 3.24 -8.16 2.02
C GLU A 149 2.29 -8.41 0.83
N ALA A 150 2.07 -9.68 0.49
CA ALA A 150 1.23 -10.03 -0.65
C ALA A 150 -0.26 -9.69 -0.44
N ILE A 151 -0.77 -9.71 0.78
CA ILE A 151 -2.17 -9.35 1.06
C ILE A 151 -2.39 -7.86 0.78
N GLY A 152 -1.54 -6.99 1.35
CA GLY A 152 -1.59 -5.56 1.07
C GLY A 152 -1.51 -5.26 -0.43
N ASP A 153 -0.55 -5.87 -1.12
CA ASP A 153 -0.36 -5.68 -2.56
C ASP A 153 -1.53 -6.21 -3.41
N THR A 154 -2.17 -7.31 -3.01
CA THR A 154 -3.33 -7.85 -3.75
C THR A 154 -4.52 -6.89 -3.70
N ILE A 155 -4.73 -6.25 -2.55
CA ILE A 155 -5.77 -5.22 -2.40
C ILE A 155 -5.42 -3.99 -3.21
N ALA A 156 -4.17 -3.50 -3.09
CA ALA A 156 -3.67 -2.37 -3.86
C ALA A 156 -3.82 -2.56 -5.39
N LEU A 157 -3.61 -3.78 -5.91
CA LEU A 157 -3.83 -4.09 -7.32
C LEU A 157 -5.28 -3.88 -7.76
N SER A 158 -6.25 -4.24 -6.92
CA SER A 158 -7.68 -4.06 -7.22
C SER A 158 -8.07 -2.58 -7.19
N VAL A 159 -7.54 -1.84 -6.21
CA VAL A 159 -7.77 -0.40 -6.01
C VAL A 159 -7.16 0.41 -7.15
N SER A 160 -6.01 -0.01 -7.67
CA SER A 160 -5.28 0.68 -8.74
C SER A 160 -5.93 0.55 -10.12
N THR A 161 -7.04 -0.20 -10.24
CA THR A 161 -7.74 -0.37 -11.52
C THR A 161 -8.45 0.92 -11.93
N PRO A 162 -8.45 1.28 -13.23
CA PRO A 162 -9.15 2.48 -13.71
C PRO A 162 -10.62 2.50 -13.31
N SER A 163 -11.30 1.36 -13.42
CA SER A 163 -12.72 1.25 -13.08
C SER A 163 -12.99 1.59 -11.62
N HIS A 164 -12.11 1.16 -10.70
CA HIS A 164 -12.25 1.48 -9.28
C HIS A 164 -11.94 2.97 -9.01
N LEU A 165 -10.82 3.48 -9.52
CA LEU A 165 -10.41 4.87 -9.32
C LEU A 165 -11.43 5.87 -9.89
N LEU A 166 -12.05 5.55 -11.03
CA LEU A 166 -13.14 6.36 -11.60
C LEU A 166 -14.39 6.35 -10.73
N GLY A 167 -14.80 5.18 -10.24
CA GLY A 167 -15.94 5.08 -9.33
C GLY A 167 -15.71 5.91 -8.07
N LEU A 168 -14.50 5.80 -7.49
CA LEU A 168 -14.11 6.61 -6.34
C LEU A 168 -14.12 8.11 -6.67
N GLN A 169 -13.58 8.51 -7.82
CA GLN A 169 -13.58 9.91 -8.24
C GLN A 169 -15.01 10.49 -8.27
N GLU A 170 -15.98 9.72 -8.75
CA GLU A 170 -17.39 10.13 -8.76
C GLU A 170 -17.96 10.21 -7.34
N ASP A 171 -17.66 9.24 -6.48
CA ASP A 171 -18.14 9.18 -5.09
C ASP A 171 -17.60 10.35 -4.23
N ILE A 172 -16.36 10.79 -4.49
CA ILE A 172 -15.73 11.92 -3.77
C ILE A 172 -16.07 13.29 -4.39
N GLY A 173 -17.06 13.35 -5.29
CA GLY A 173 -17.55 14.58 -5.90
C GLY A 173 -16.62 15.17 -6.96
N GLY A 174 -15.70 14.36 -7.50
CA GLY A 174 -14.89 14.72 -8.65
C GLY A 174 -15.72 14.93 -9.91
N PRO A 175 -15.13 15.54 -10.95
CA PRO A 175 -15.84 15.78 -12.20
C PRO A 175 -16.29 14.44 -12.80
N PRO A 176 -17.57 14.30 -13.20
CA PRO A 176 -18.06 13.09 -13.84
C PRO A 176 -17.34 12.87 -15.17
N GLN A 177 -17.18 11.60 -15.55
CA GLN A 177 -16.49 11.22 -16.77
C GLN A 177 -17.11 11.93 -17.99
N GLY A 178 -16.29 12.60 -18.81
CA GLY A 178 -16.69 13.13 -20.12
C GLY A 178 -17.04 14.62 -20.23
N THR A 179 -16.74 15.45 -19.22
CA THR A 179 -16.96 16.92 -19.32
C THR A 179 -15.75 17.73 -19.81
N ALA A 180 -14.64 17.09 -20.19
CA ALA A 180 -13.55 17.75 -20.89
C ALA A 180 -13.14 17.02 -22.19
N THR A 181 -13.56 17.63 -23.29
CA THR A 181 -13.03 17.57 -24.66
C THR A 181 -13.64 16.59 -25.66
N THR A 182 -13.88 17.17 -26.83
CA THR A 182 -14.20 16.65 -28.16
C THR A 182 -13.15 15.68 -28.73
N GLN A 183 -12.56 14.81 -27.91
CA GLN A 183 -11.56 13.85 -28.37
C GLN A 183 -12.23 12.55 -28.85
N ALA A 184 -11.66 11.97 -29.90
CA ALA A 184 -12.07 10.68 -30.44
C ALA A 184 -12.07 9.60 -29.33
N PRO A 185 -12.91 8.55 -29.44
CA PRO A 185 -12.90 7.46 -28.47
C PRO A 185 -11.48 6.91 -28.31
N VAL A 186 -10.98 6.93 -27.07
CA VAL A 186 -9.65 6.40 -26.73
C VAL A 186 -9.62 4.91 -27.07
N ASN A 187 -8.57 4.46 -27.74
CA ASN A 187 -8.40 3.05 -28.06
C ASN A 187 -8.15 2.26 -26.77
N GLN A 188 -9.10 1.38 -26.40
CA GLN A 188 -8.99 0.58 -25.16
C GLN A 188 -7.69 -0.21 -25.10
N ASN A 189 -7.22 -0.78 -26.21
CA ASN A 189 -5.95 -1.51 -26.23
C ASN A 189 -4.75 -0.61 -25.90
N HIS A 190 -4.79 0.67 -26.28
CA HIS A 190 -3.73 1.62 -25.92
C HIS A 190 -3.75 1.89 -24.42
N THR A 191 -4.93 2.12 -23.84
CA THR A 191 -5.10 2.30 -22.39
C THR A 191 -4.63 1.07 -21.61
N ASP A 192 -4.96 -0.13 -22.06
CA ASP A 192 -4.55 -1.39 -21.40
C ASP A 192 -3.03 -1.57 -21.43
N ILE A 193 -2.39 -1.31 -22.58
CA ILE A 193 -0.91 -1.36 -22.67
C ILE A 193 -0.27 -0.30 -21.79
N ASN A 194 -0.85 0.90 -21.73
CA ASN A 194 -0.40 1.97 -20.86
C ASN A 194 -0.49 1.57 -19.36
N GLN A 195 -1.56 0.91 -18.94
CA GLN A 195 -1.70 0.38 -17.57
C GLN A 195 -0.68 -0.72 -17.28
N LEU A 196 -0.52 -1.68 -18.20
CA LEU A 196 0.46 -2.76 -18.05
C LEU A 196 1.89 -2.22 -18.00
N MET A 197 2.21 -1.17 -18.75
CA MET A 197 3.51 -0.51 -18.66
C MET A 197 3.71 0.11 -17.27
N ARG A 198 2.74 0.88 -16.75
CA ARG A 198 2.83 1.46 -15.39
C ARG A 198 3.05 0.37 -14.34
N MET A 199 2.26 -0.71 -14.42
CA MET A 199 2.40 -1.86 -13.51
C MET A 199 3.76 -2.56 -13.65
N ALA A 200 4.32 -2.68 -14.87
CA ALA A 200 5.63 -3.27 -15.07
C ALA A 200 6.76 -2.43 -14.46
N LEU A 201 6.68 -1.10 -14.56
CA LEU A 201 7.64 -0.18 -13.95
C LEU A 201 7.65 -0.27 -12.42
N GLU A 202 6.53 -0.64 -11.82
CA GLU A 202 6.42 -0.85 -10.38
C GLU A 202 6.82 -2.28 -9.98
N LYS A 203 6.14 -3.29 -10.54
CA LYS A 203 6.23 -4.69 -10.07
C LYS A 203 7.38 -5.45 -10.70
N VAL A 204 7.67 -5.27 -12.00
CA VAL A 204 8.75 -6.03 -12.69
C VAL A 204 10.11 -5.42 -12.38
N ALA A 205 10.24 -4.09 -12.36
CA ALA A 205 11.50 -3.43 -12.02
C ALA A 205 11.97 -3.73 -10.58
N PHE A 206 11.03 -4.00 -9.65
CA PHE A 206 11.34 -4.32 -8.27
C PHE A 206 11.97 -5.71 -8.08
N VAL A 207 11.62 -6.70 -8.91
CA VAL A 207 12.11 -8.08 -8.78
C VAL A 207 13.64 -8.18 -8.74
N PRO A 208 14.41 -7.66 -9.72
CA PRO A 208 15.87 -7.72 -9.66
C PRO A 208 16.43 -6.93 -8.46
N TYR A 209 15.83 -5.79 -8.11
CA TYR A 209 16.27 -5.00 -6.95
C TYR A 209 16.14 -5.78 -5.64
N ALA A 210 14.97 -6.36 -5.37
CA ALA A 210 14.71 -7.16 -4.17
C ALA A 210 15.65 -8.37 -4.09
N TYR A 211 15.87 -9.04 -5.23
CA TYR A 211 16.77 -10.19 -5.30
C TYR A 211 18.22 -9.83 -4.94
N ILE A 212 18.78 -8.77 -5.55
CA ILE A 212 20.17 -8.40 -5.30
C ILE A 212 20.38 -7.84 -3.88
N LEU A 213 19.37 -7.20 -3.30
CA LEU A 213 19.43 -6.67 -1.93
C LEU A 213 19.62 -7.80 -0.92
N ASP A 214 18.80 -8.84 -1.00
CA ASP A 214 18.91 -9.97 -0.07
C ASP A 214 20.10 -10.87 -0.39
N LYS A 215 20.45 -11.03 -1.67
CA LYS A 215 21.71 -11.69 -2.03
C LYS A 215 22.91 -10.99 -1.39
N PHE A 216 22.98 -9.67 -1.49
CA PHE A 216 24.06 -8.88 -0.89
C PHE A 216 24.10 -9.08 0.63
N ARG A 217 22.95 -8.97 1.31
CA ARG A 217 22.86 -9.17 2.77
C ARG A 217 23.25 -10.58 3.19
N TRP A 218 22.85 -11.61 2.45
CA TRP A 218 23.26 -13.00 2.71
C TRP A 218 24.76 -13.18 2.61
N ASP A 219 25.39 -12.65 1.57
CA ASP A 219 26.84 -12.74 1.38
C ASP A 219 27.59 -11.99 2.51
N VAL A 220 27.05 -10.83 2.96
CA VAL A 220 27.57 -10.11 4.14
C VAL A 220 27.45 -10.94 5.42
N PHE A 221 26.28 -11.51 5.72
CA PHE A 221 26.06 -12.31 6.93
C PHE A 221 26.85 -13.63 6.93
N ALA A 222 27.12 -14.19 5.75
CA ALA A 222 27.97 -15.36 5.58
C ALA A 222 29.48 -15.04 5.68
N ASN A 223 29.86 -13.77 5.91
CA ASN A 223 31.24 -13.28 5.89
C ASN A 223 31.96 -13.51 4.54
N ALA A 224 31.22 -13.54 3.43
CA ALA A 224 31.80 -13.64 2.10
C ALA A 224 32.45 -12.32 1.65
N TYR A 225 31.98 -11.18 2.20
CA TYR A 225 32.52 -9.85 1.95
C TYR A 225 33.11 -9.25 3.23
N ALA A 226 34.31 -8.67 3.12
CA ALA A 226 34.88 -7.86 4.20
C ALA A 226 34.24 -6.44 4.21
N PRO A 227 34.14 -5.76 5.37
CA PRO A 227 33.47 -4.46 5.47
C PRO A 227 34.03 -3.37 4.54
N ASP A 228 35.32 -3.41 4.23
CA ASP A 228 36.00 -2.46 3.35
C ASP A 228 35.65 -2.63 1.86
N VAL A 229 35.06 -3.78 1.47
CA VAL A 229 34.63 -4.05 0.09
C VAL A 229 33.11 -4.01 -0.11
N TYR A 230 32.33 -3.73 0.94
CA TYR A 230 30.86 -3.74 0.86
C TYR A 230 30.30 -2.90 -0.30
N ASN A 231 30.77 -1.67 -0.46
CA ASN A 231 30.27 -0.81 -1.52
C ASN A 231 30.65 -1.34 -2.91
N TYR A 232 31.87 -1.87 -3.06
CA TYR A 232 32.32 -2.45 -4.33
C TYR A 232 31.48 -3.67 -4.74
N GLU A 233 31.24 -4.60 -3.81
CA GLU A 233 30.44 -5.81 -4.09
C GLU A 233 28.95 -5.47 -4.28
N TRP A 234 28.42 -4.45 -3.58
CA TRP A 234 27.07 -3.93 -3.85
C TRP A 234 26.93 -3.44 -5.29
N TRP A 235 27.86 -2.61 -5.77
CA TRP A 235 27.82 -2.06 -7.13
C TRP A 235 28.05 -3.12 -8.22
N LYS A 236 28.67 -4.26 -7.89
CA LYS A 236 28.84 -5.38 -8.82
C LYS A 236 27.55 -6.17 -9.04
N LEU A 237 26.63 -6.15 -8.07
CA LEU A 237 25.31 -6.77 -8.18
C LEU A 237 24.28 -5.85 -8.86
N ARG A 238 24.50 -4.52 -8.80
CA ARG A 238 23.67 -3.49 -9.44
C ARG A 238 23.95 -3.39 -10.93
#